data_AF-A0AA42ZZL2-F1
#
_entry.id   AF-A0AA42ZZL2-F1
#
_cell.length_a   1.000
_cell.length_b   1.000
_cell.length_c   1.000
_cell.angle_alpha   90.00
_cell.angle_beta   90.00
_cell.angle_gamma   90.00
#
_symmetry.space_group_name_H-M   'P 1'
#
loop_
_entity.id
_entity.type
_entity.pdbx_description
1 polymer ?
#
loop_
_entity_poly.entity_id
_entity_poly.type
_entity_poly.pdbx_seq_one_letter_code
_entity_poly.pdbx_strand_id
1 'polypeptide(L)'
;MKTLLQLTLALVVCIGLAVPASATDYVGSEKCFSCHADQFNLWQASGHPWKLRKVEKARYAKLPLPPGYSWDDVSYVIGGANKKARFIDNEGYIVTTAKDGSEAKTQYNLQDGSWSFYHKGEKKPYKCGPCHMTAYSAEGHQDGMEGMIGTWAEDGIGCEECHGAGGDHIKKPGKKTILVDRTAEACGKCHQRGGMDPLPPASDGFIKHHEQINELKAGVHKNLSCTECHNPHDRAINAKNNCAECHSEVAAGYTKNIHGKQGTRCVECHMPKASKSAISVASYIGDVRTHIFKINTDPKADMFKTIEENGKKSTFAKNFVTLDYACLSCHASRDRDWAAKGAKGFHK
;
A
#
# COMPACT_ATOMS: atom_id res chain seq x y z
N MET A 1 1.82 -43.88 64.28
CA MET A 1 3.11 -43.45 63.72
C MET A 1 2.90 -42.98 62.29
N LYS A 2 3.23 -41.71 62.00
CA LYS A 2 3.65 -41.16 60.69
C LYS A 2 2.61 -41.18 59.54
N THR A 3 1.90 -40.05 59.34
CA THR A 3 2.14 -39.02 58.31
C THR A 3 1.80 -39.45 56.88
N LEU A 4 0.78 -38.82 56.27
CA LEU A 4 0.95 -38.06 55.03
C LEU A 4 -0.27 -37.16 54.79
N LEU A 5 -0.06 -35.85 54.93
CA LEU A 5 -0.98 -34.79 54.56
C LEU A 5 -0.79 -34.54 53.06
N GLN A 6 -1.76 -34.91 52.21
CA GLN A 6 -1.74 -34.56 50.79
C GLN A 6 -2.35 -33.16 50.62
N LEU A 7 -1.49 -32.14 50.50
CA LEU A 7 -1.87 -30.85 49.94
C LEU A 7 -1.98 -30.99 48.42
N THR A 8 -3.20 -30.97 47.89
CA THR A 8 -3.46 -30.71 46.48
C THR A 8 -3.41 -29.20 46.24
N LEU A 9 -2.26 -28.71 45.77
CA LEU A 9 -2.10 -27.34 45.31
C LEU A 9 -2.79 -27.20 43.95
N ALA A 10 -4.00 -26.63 43.95
CA ALA A 10 -4.69 -26.25 42.72
C ALA A 10 -3.93 -25.07 42.08
N LEU A 11 -3.12 -25.37 41.06
CA LEU A 11 -2.46 -24.38 40.23
C LEU A 11 -3.53 -23.72 39.35
N VAL A 12 -4.08 -22.59 39.80
CA VAL A 12 -4.93 -21.74 38.97
C VAL A 12 -4.04 -21.08 37.92
N VAL A 13 -3.96 -21.70 36.74
CA VAL A 13 -3.38 -21.08 35.55
C VAL A 13 -4.37 -19.99 35.12
N CYS A 14 -4.09 -18.74 35.50
CA CYS A 14 -4.74 -17.57 34.91
C CYS A 14 -4.28 -17.48 33.45
N ILE A 15 -4.96 -18.21 32.57
CA ILE A 15 -4.96 -17.93 31.15
C ILE A 15 -5.55 -16.52 31.03
N GLY A 16 -4.70 -15.53 30.80
CA GLY A 16 -5.12 -14.19 30.45
C GLY A 16 -5.90 -14.26 29.16
N LEU A 17 -7.23 -14.34 29.27
CA LEU A 17 -8.14 -14.11 28.15
C LEU A 17 -7.86 -12.70 27.67
N ALA A 18 -7.23 -12.58 26.50
CA ALA A 18 -7.18 -11.33 25.77
C ALA A 18 -8.63 -10.98 25.44
N VAL A 19 -9.21 -10.07 26.23
CA VAL A 19 -10.54 -9.53 25.98
C VAL A 19 -10.46 -8.82 24.62
N PRO A 20 -11.29 -9.17 23.63
CA PRO A 20 -11.34 -8.43 22.39
C PRO A 20 -11.73 -6.99 22.72
N ALA A 21 -10.88 -6.03 22.32
CA ALA A 21 -11.16 -4.61 22.50
C ALA A 21 -12.51 -4.27 21.86
N SER A 22 -13.37 -3.60 22.61
CA SER A 22 -14.69 -3.21 22.11
C SER A 22 -14.57 -1.95 21.27
N ALA A 23 -15.54 -1.71 20.36
CA ALA A 23 -15.60 -0.47 19.56
C ALA A 23 -15.55 0.83 20.42
N THR A 24 -15.90 0.73 21.71
CA THR A 24 -15.82 1.83 22.70
C THR A 24 -14.39 2.24 23.09
N ASP A 25 -13.38 1.43 22.78
CA ASP A 25 -11.99 1.69 23.15
C ASP A 25 -11.23 2.48 22.07
N TYR A 26 -11.78 2.54 20.85
CA TYR A 26 -11.28 3.38 19.78
C TYR A 26 -11.77 4.81 19.96
N VAL A 27 -10.84 5.76 19.94
CA VAL A 27 -11.11 7.17 20.28
C VAL A 27 -11.10 8.09 19.06
N GLY A 28 -10.65 7.59 17.91
CA GLY A 28 -10.53 8.31 16.64
C GLY A 28 -9.28 9.18 16.57
N SER A 29 -8.72 9.29 15.36
CA SER A 29 -7.45 9.99 15.11
C SER A 29 -7.44 11.45 15.56
N GLU A 30 -8.57 12.15 15.51
CA GLU A 30 -8.70 13.55 15.93
C GLU A 30 -8.29 13.76 17.41
N LYS A 31 -8.51 12.77 18.29
CA LYS A 31 -8.11 12.88 19.70
C LYS A 31 -6.58 12.87 19.87
N CYS A 32 -5.87 12.23 18.95
CA CYS A 32 -4.41 12.13 18.96
C CYS A 32 -3.74 13.49 18.68
N PHE A 33 -4.38 14.38 17.91
CA PHE A 33 -3.82 15.68 17.49
C PHE A 33 -3.34 16.53 18.66
N SER A 34 -4.10 16.56 19.76
CA SER A 34 -3.79 17.41 20.93
C SER A 34 -2.42 17.15 21.56
N CYS A 35 -1.91 15.91 21.48
CA CYS A 35 -0.61 15.50 22.02
C CYS A 35 0.42 15.18 20.93
N HIS A 36 -0.02 14.82 19.72
CA HIS A 36 0.81 14.35 18.60
C HIS A 36 0.59 15.17 17.32
N ALA A 37 0.57 16.50 17.44
CA ALA A 37 0.27 17.41 16.34
C ALA A 37 1.18 17.18 15.12
N ASP A 38 2.49 16.97 15.32
CA ASP A 38 3.44 16.76 14.23
C ASP A 38 3.15 15.50 13.42
N GLN A 39 2.96 14.36 14.12
CA GLN A 39 2.64 13.09 13.48
C GLN A 39 1.28 13.15 12.79
N PHE A 40 0.30 13.77 13.45
CA PHE A 40 -1.04 13.96 12.90
C PHE A 40 -1.02 14.79 11.61
N ASN A 41 -0.29 15.90 11.58
CA ASN A 41 -0.20 16.77 10.41
C ASN A 41 0.46 16.06 9.22
N LEU A 42 1.53 15.29 9.47
CA LEU A 42 2.14 14.45 8.43
C LEU A 42 1.15 13.39 7.92
N TRP A 43 0.46 12.72 8.84
CA TRP A 43 -0.49 11.65 8.52
C TRP A 43 -1.67 12.18 7.70
N GLN A 44 -2.21 13.34 8.06
CA GLN A 44 -3.33 13.97 7.38
C GLN A 44 -2.97 14.35 5.92
N ALA A 45 -1.72 14.74 5.68
CA ALA A 45 -1.17 15.00 4.35
C ALA A 45 -0.84 13.72 3.56
N SER A 46 -0.87 12.56 4.21
CA SER A 46 -0.59 11.25 3.60
C SER A 46 -1.79 10.67 2.84
N GLY A 47 -1.57 9.54 2.16
CA GLY A 47 -2.65 8.83 1.46
C GLY A 47 -3.49 7.91 2.36
N HIS A 48 -3.07 7.66 3.60
CA HIS A 48 -3.73 6.76 4.54
C HIS A 48 -5.14 7.21 4.95
N PRO A 49 -5.36 8.47 5.41
CA PRO A 49 -6.72 8.96 5.70
C PRO A 49 -7.60 9.10 4.46
N TRP A 50 -7.01 9.04 3.27
CA TRP A 50 -7.73 9.19 2.01
C TRP A 50 -8.19 7.87 1.41
N LYS A 51 -7.90 6.73 2.04
CA LYS A 51 -8.31 5.41 1.53
C LYS A 51 -9.83 5.25 1.43
N LEU A 52 -10.56 5.90 2.32
CA LEU A 52 -12.00 6.06 2.28
C LEU A 52 -12.37 7.34 3.02
N ARG A 53 -13.27 8.16 2.47
CA ARG A 53 -13.78 9.37 3.13
C ARG A 53 -15.26 9.55 2.79
N LYS A 54 -16.08 9.91 3.79
CA LYS A 54 -17.46 10.34 3.54
C LYS A 54 -17.53 11.57 2.66
N VAL A 55 -18.64 11.71 1.95
CA VAL A 55 -18.89 12.77 0.97
C VAL A 55 -18.74 14.18 1.56
N GLU A 56 -19.10 14.40 2.83
CA GLU A 56 -19.09 15.72 3.45
C GLU A 56 -17.66 16.29 3.47
N LYS A 57 -16.66 15.43 3.67
CA LYS A 57 -15.24 15.78 3.60
C LYS A 57 -14.70 15.67 2.16
N ALA A 58 -15.10 14.63 1.43
CA ALA A 58 -14.50 14.32 0.13
C ALA A 58 -14.81 15.37 -0.96
N ARG A 59 -15.98 16.01 -0.92
CA ARG A 59 -16.38 17.03 -1.91
C ARG A 59 -15.45 18.23 -1.99
N TYR A 60 -14.74 18.55 -0.90
CA TYR A 60 -13.76 19.65 -0.87
C TYR A 60 -12.46 19.33 -1.64
N ALA A 61 -12.24 18.07 -2.02
CA ALA A 61 -11.09 17.68 -2.84
C ALA A 61 -11.23 18.06 -4.32
N LYS A 62 -12.36 18.67 -4.74
CA LYS A 62 -12.63 19.12 -6.11
C LYS A 62 -12.40 18.02 -7.17
N LEU A 63 -12.71 16.78 -6.82
CA LEU A 63 -12.60 15.65 -7.75
C LEU A 63 -13.73 15.73 -8.78
N PRO A 64 -13.46 15.45 -10.07
CA PRO A 64 -14.52 15.30 -11.05
C PRO A 64 -15.30 14.00 -10.76
N LEU A 65 -16.61 14.04 -10.99
CA LEU A 65 -17.50 12.92 -10.75
C LEU A 65 -17.73 12.10 -12.04
N PRO A 66 -18.12 10.82 -11.91
CA PRO A 66 -18.50 10.01 -13.07
C PRO A 66 -19.65 10.64 -13.85
N PRO A 67 -19.82 10.30 -15.14
CA PRO A 67 -20.85 10.90 -15.99
C PRO A 67 -22.26 10.82 -15.39
N GLY A 68 -22.92 11.97 -15.28
CA GLY A 68 -24.28 12.11 -14.76
C GLY A 68 -24.40 12.18 -13.23
N TYR A 69 -23.33 11.94 -12.48
CA TYR A 69 -23.36 11.99 -11.02
C TYR A 69 -23.17 13.41 -10.48
N SER A 70 -23.85 13.70 -9.38
CA SER A 70 -23.63 14.84 -8.50
C SER A 70 -23.10 14.38 -7.14
N TRP A 71 -22.65 15.32 -6.30
CA TRP A 71 -22.21 14.96 -4.94
C TRP A 71 -23.34 14.44 -4.07
N ASP A 72 -24.60 14.72 -4.40
CA ASP A 72 -25.77 14.19 -3.67
C ASP A 72 -26.01 12.70 -3.98
N ASP A 73 -25.38 12.17 -5.02
CA ASP A 73 -25.48 10.76 -5.43
C ASP A 73 -24.34 9.90 -4.86
N VAL A 74 -23.43 10.48 -4.07
CA VAL A 74 -22.21 9.85 -3.59
C VAL A 74 -22.21 9.82 -2.06
N SER A 75 -22.04 8.65 -1.47
CA SER A 75 -21.89 8.48 -0.02
C SER A 75 -20.43 8.58 0.41
N TYR A 76 -19.52 7.99 -0.36
CA TYR A 76 -18.09 7.90 -0.05
C TYR A 76 -17.20 8.02 -1.28
N VAL A 77 -15.96 8.45 -1.05
CA VAL A 77 -14.88 8.46 -2.04
C VAL A 77 -13.74 7.54 -1.59
N ILE A 78 -13.33 6.65 -2.49
CA ILE A 78 -12.19 5.74 -2.32
C ILE A 78 -10.97 6.39 -2.97
N GLY A 79 -9.97 6.75 -2.17
CA GLY A 79 -8.75 7.41 -2.66
C GLY A 79 -8.92 8.91 -2.90
N GLY A 80 -8.36 9.40 -4.01
CA GLY A 80 -8.42 10.82 -4.37
C GLY A 80 -7.21 11.67 -3.95
N ALA A 81 -6.23 11.11 -3.24
CA ALA A 81 -5.05 11.87 -2.81
C ALA A 81 -3.90 11.93 -3.83
N ASN A 82 -3.71 10.88 -4.63
CA ASN A 82 -2.47 10.72 -5.41
C ASN A 82 -2.61 9.91 -6.71
N LYS A 83 -3.21 8.71 -6.66
CA LYS A 83 -3.24 7.79 -7.82
C LYS A 83 -4.57 7.77 -8.55
N LYS A 84 -5.61 7.41 -7.82
CA LYS A 84 -6.96 7.23 -8.37
C LYS A 84 -8.03 7.62 -7.36
N ALA A 85 -9.16 8.05 -7.87
CA ALA A 85 -10.41 8.22 -7.13
C ALA A 85 -11.48 7.30 -7.72
N ARG A 86 -12.30 6.73 -6.83
CA ARG A 86 -13.53 6.01 -7.17
C ARG A 86 -14.62 6.43 -6.19
N PHE A 87 -15.86 6.17 -6.55
CA PHE A 87 -17.03 6.71 -5.86
C PHE A 87 -17.94 5.58 -5.45
N ILE A 88 -18.62 5.76 -4.32
CA ILE A 88 -19.62 4.84 -3.79
C ILE A 88 -20.95 5.57 -3.80
N ASP A 89 -22.00 4.94 -4.31
CA ASP A 89 -23.36 5.48 -4.33
C ASP A 89 -24.02 5.44 -2.94
N ASN A 90 -25.23 5.98 -2.84
CA ASN A 90 -25.98 6.04 -1.58
C ASN A 90 -26.51 4.69 -1.08
N GLU A 91 -26.35 3.62 -1.85
CA GLU A 91 -26.67 2.24 -1.46
C GLU A 91 -25.43 1.46 -1.01
N GLY A 92 -24.24 2.07 -1.09
CA GLY A 92 -22.97 1.47 -0.68
C GLY A 92 -22.23 0.70 -1.79
N TYR A 93 -22.68 0.77 -3.05
CA TYR A 93 -22.00 0.10 -4.16
C TYR A 93 -21.01 1.03 -4.84
N ILE A 94 -19.89 0.47 -5.28
CA ILE A 94 -18.89 1.21 -6.06
C ILE A 94 -19.50 1.50 -7.44
N VAL A 95 -19.42 2.76 -7.86
CA VAL A 95 -19.92 3.22 -9.16
C VAL A 95 -19.10 2.62 -10.31
N THR A 96 -19.76 1.84 -11.17
CA THR A 96 -19.15 1.12 -12.32
C THR A 96 -19.80 1.45 -13.68
N THR A 97 -20.82 2.31 -13.69
CA THR A 97 -21.57 2.80 -14.86
C THR A 97 -21.83 4.30 -14.75
N ALA A 98 -22.32 4.92 -15.84
CA ALA A 98 -22.94 6.24 -15.76
C ALA A 98 -24.25 6.18 -14.95
N LYS A 99 -24.76 7.35 -14.54
CA LYS A 99 -25.98 7.44 -13.72
C LYS A 99 -27.22 6.91 -14.44
N ASP A 100 -27.28 7.05 -15.77
CA ASP A 100 -28.36 6.51 -16.60
C ASP A 100 -28.24 4.99 -16.87
N GLY A 101 -27.25 4.32 -16.27
CA GLY A 101 -26.97 2.91 -16.46
C GLY A 101 -26.13 2.60 -17.71
N SER A 102 -25.80 3.61 -18.53
CA SER A 102 -24.94 3.41 -19.69
C SER A 102 -23.49 3.11 -19.29
N GLU A 103 -22.75 2.55 -20.24
CA GLU A 103 -21.35 2.23 -20.06
C GLU A 103 -20.52 3.51 -19.86
N ALA A 104 -19.75 3.57 -18.76
CA ALA A 104 -18.83 4.67 -18.52
C ALA A 104 -17.55 4.22 -17.82
N LYS A 105 -16.50 5.02 -18.03
CA LYS A 105 -15.28 4.95 -17.23
C LYS A 105 -15.52 5.71 -15.93
N THR A 106 -15.38 5.03 -14.79
CA THR A 106 -15.79 5.55 -13.46
C THR A 106 -14.63 5.69 -12.47
N GLN A 107 -13.42 5.30 -12.88
CA GLN A 107 -12.20 5.59 -12.11
C GLN A 107 -11.50 6.80 -12.69
N TYR A 108 -11.28 7.82 -11.87
CA TYR A 108 -10.50 9.00 -12.23
C TYR A 108 -9.03 8.81 -11.84
N ASN A 109 -8.10 9.07 -12.76
CA ASN A 109 -6.67 8.95 -12.56
C ASN A 109 -6.07 10.35 -12.29
N LEU A 110 -5.53 10.58 -11.09
CA LEU A 110 -5.08 11.92 -10.68
C LEU A 110 -3.84 12.39 -11.44
N GLN A 111 -3.03 11.47 -11.97
CA GLN A 111 -1.75 11.83 -12.58
C GLN A 111 -1.90 12.56 -13.92
N ASP A 112 -2.89 12.21 -14.73
CA ASP A 112 -3.09 12.76 -16.08
C ASP A 112 -4.53 13.23 -16.35
N GLY A 113 -5.43 13.10 -15.37
CA GLY A 113 -6.83 13.47 -15.49
C GLY A 113 -7.66 12.52 -16.38
N SER A 114 -7.11 11.37 -16.77
CA SER A 114 -7.82 10.39 -17.58
C SER A 114 -8.83 9.60 -16.74
N TRP A 115 -9.79 9.00 -17.44
CA TRP A 115 -10.74 8.06 -16.85
C TRP A 115 -10.46 6.63 -17.32
N SER A 116 -10.74 5.65 -16.48
CA SER A 116 -10.59 4.22 -16.76
C SER A 116 -11.81 3.41 -16.33
N PHE A 117 -12.04 2.27 -16.97
CA PHE A 117 -13.04 1.32 -16.52
C PHE A 117 -12.62 0.68 -15.20
N TYR A 118 -13.60 0.43 -14.34
CA TYR A 118 -13.41 -0.36 -13.12
C TYR A 118 -14.65 -1.23 -12.95
N HIS A 119 -14.47 -2.56 -13.02
CA HIS A 119 -15.58 -3.53 -12.89
C HIS A 119 -16.83 -3.15 -13.71
N LYS A 120 -16.60 -2.77 -14.97
CA LYS A 120 -17.57 -2.20 -15.92
C LYS A 120 -18.92 -2.94 -15.86
N GLY A 121 -19.99 -2.23 -15.48
CA GLY A 121 -21.35 -2.75 -15.44
C GLY A 121 -21.67 -3.68 -14.25
N GLU A 122 -20.72 -3.99 -13.38
CA GLU A 122 -20.98 -4.84 -12.21
C GLU A 122 -21.64 -4.04 -11.09
N LYS A 123 -22.70 -4.59 -10.48
CA LYS A 123 -23.17 -4.14 -9.15
C LYS A 123 -22.11 -4.54 -8.11
N LYS A 124 -21.23 -3.59 -7.75
CA LYS A 124 -19.97 -3.91 -7.06
C LYS A 124 -20.02 -3.53 -5.58
N PRO A 125 -20.25 -4.48 -4.64
CA PRO A 125 -20.22 -4.16 -3.22
C PRO A 125 -18.80 -3.74 -2.79
N TYR A 126 -18.74 -2.81 -1.84
CA TYR A 126 -17.50 -2.37 -1.22
C TYR A 126 -17.01 -3.42 -0.21
N LYS A 127 -15.97 -4.17 -0.61
CA LYS A 127 -15.29 -5.20 0.20
C LYS A 127 -13.83 -4.86 0.49
N CYS A 128 -13.47 -3.57 0.42
CA CYS A 128 -12.09 -3.12 0.58
C CYS A 128 -11.72 -2.83 2.04
N GLY A 129 -12.66 -3.00 2.98
CA GLY A 129 -12.52 -2.66 4.40
C GLY A 129 -11.25 -3.20 5.08
N PRO A 130 -10.86 -4.47 4.92
CA PRO A 130 -9.66 -5.01 5.57
C PRO A 130 -8.35 -4.23 5.31
N CYS A 131 -8.31 -3.33 4.33
CA CYS A 131 -7.12 -2.54 4.00
C CYS A 131 -7.37 -1.03 3.83
N HIS A 132 -8.59 -0.53 4.03
CA HIS A 132 -8.98 0.84 3.66
C HIS A 132 -9.65 1.65 4.79
N MET A 133 -9.73 1.09 5.99
CA MET A 133 -10.40 1.69 7.15
C MET A 133 -9.72 1.24 8.46
N THR A 134 -10.16 1.80 9.57
CA THR A 134 -9.61 1.53 10.90
C THR A 134 -10.53 0.63 11.70
N ALA A 135 -9.99 -0.45 12.26
CA ALA A 135 -10.71 -1.40 13.10
C ALA A 135 -11.90 -2.06 12.40
N TYR A 136 -11.64 -2.61 11.21
CA TYR A 136 -12.65 -3.31 10.41
C TYR A 136 -13.20 -4.56 11.09
N SER A 137 -14.53 -4.71 11.03
CA SER A 137 -15.28 -5.92 11.33
C SER A 137 -15.97 -6.41 10.06
N ALA A 138 -15.98 -7.71 9.82
CA ALA A 138 -16.67 -8.29 8.66
C ALA A 138 -18.20 -8.31 8.82
N GLU A 139 -18.68 -8.03 10.02
CA GLU A 139 -20.07 -8.06 10.43
C GLU A 139 -20.78 -6.74 10.12
N GLY A 140 -22.02 -6.88 9.64
CA GLY A 140 -22.92 -5.77 9.41
C GLY A 140 -22.62 -4.97 8.14
N HIS A 141 -23.17 -3.77 8.11
CA HIS A 141 -23.14 -2.86 6.98
C HIS A 141 -22.98 -1.44 7.50
N GLN A 142 -21.85 -0.80 7.17
CA GLN A 142 -21.60 0.56 7.63
C GLN A 142 -22.70 1.52 7.17
N ASP A 143 -23.16 2.36 8.10
CA ASP A 143 -24.25 3.33 7.91
C ASP A 143 -25.55 2.70 7.37
N GLY A 144 -25.73 1.38 7.54
CA GLY A 144 -26.92 0.66 7.08
C GLY A 144 -26.99 0.42 5.56
N MET A 145 -25.92 0.68 4.82
CA MET A 145 -25.88 0.52 3.36
C MET A 145 -25.52 -0.91 2.96
N GLU A 146 -26.42 -1.59 2.25
CA GLU A 146 -26.25 -2.99 1.83
C GLU A 146 -24.94 -3.24 1.04
N GLY A 147 -24.54 -2.28 0.20
CA GLY A 147 -23.32 -2.39 -0.58
C GLY A 147 -22.03 -2.27 0.24
N MET A 148 -22.07 -1.69 1.44
CA MET A 148 -20.91 -1.58 2.34
C MET A 148 -20.80 -2.85 3.18
N ILE A 149 -19.84 -3.72 2.86
CA ILE A 149 -19.69 -4.99 3.57
C ILE A 149 -18.78 -4.78 4.78
N GLY A 150 -19.34 -5.01 5.97
CA GLY A 150 -18.69 -4.84 7.25
C GLY A 150 -18.86 -3.44 7.86
N THR A 151 -18.25 -3.25 9.02
CA THR A 151 -18.31 -2.02 9.84
C THR A 151 -16.93 -1.63 10.35
N TRP A 152 -16.75 -0.39 10.81
CA TRP A 152 -15.47 0.12 11.30
C TRP A 152 -15.61 1.28 12.27
N ALA A 153 -14.51 1.57 12.98
CA ALA A 153 -14.46 2.67 13.95
C ALA A 153 -14.16 4.03 13.29
N GLU A 154 -13.29 4.07 12.27
CA GLU A 154 -12.89 5.31 11.59
C GLU A 154 -12.66 5.10 10.08
N ASP A 155 -13.13 6.06 9.27
CA ASP A 155 -12.94 6.07 7.82
C ASP A 155 -11.46 6.24 7.46
N GLY A 156 -10.97 5.46 6.49
CA GLY A 156 -9.57 5.52 6.11
C GLY A 156 -8.65 4.88 7.14
N ILE A 157 -7.35 4.83 6.82
CA ILE A 157 -6.35 4.29 7.73
C ILE A 157 -5.94 5.39 8.72
N GLY A 158 -6.53 5.33 9.91
CA GLY A 158 -6.32 6.19 11.06
C GLY A 158 -5.15 5.74 11.93
N CYS A 159 -4.90 6.50 13.00
CA CYS A 159 -3.83 6.25 13.95
C CYS A 159 -3.97 4.84 14.56
N GLU A 160 -5.19 4.49 14.94
CA GLU A 160 -5.51 3.28 15.71
C GLU A 160 -5.50 2.00 14.87
N GLU A 161 -5.40 2.08 13.54
CA GLU A 161 -5.21 0.89 12.69
C GLU A 161 -3.80 0.31 12.86
N CYS A 162 -2.81 1.18 13.10
CA CYS A 162 -1.44 0.79 13.38
C CYS A 162 -1.13 0.75 14.89
N HIS A 163 -1.71 1.66 15.66
CA HIS A 163 -1.45 1.81 17.09
C HIS A 163 -2.43 1.06 18.01
N GLY A 164 -3.45 0.42 17.44
CA GLY A 164 -4.54 -0.19 18.20
C GLY A 164 -5.43 0.85 18.89
N ALA A 165 -6.43 0.36 19.63
CA ALA A 165 -7.34 1.19 20.41
C ALA A 165 -6.57 2.06 21.43
N GLY A 166 -6.77 3.38 21.35
CA GLY A 166 -6.06 4.39 22.13
C GLY A 166 -6.73 4.81 23.43
N GLY A 167 -7.89 4.24 23.78
CA GLY A 167 -8.66 4.62 24.96
C GLY A 167 -7.87 4.59 26.27
N ASP A 168 -7.09 3.54 26.50
CA ASP A 168 -6.21 3.46 27.68
C ASP A 168 -5.03 4.41 27.60
N HIS A 169 -4.51 4.65 26.39
CA HIS A 169 -3.42 5.59 26.17
C HIS A 169 -3.81 7.02 26.52
N ILE A 170 -5.02 7.46 26.17
CA ILE A 170 -5.53 8.78 26.53
C ILE A 170 -5.67 8.93 28.05
N LYS A 171 -6.19 7.90 28.72
CA LYS A 171 -6.38 7.92 30.18
C LYS A 171 -5.05 7.89 30.94
N LYS A 172 -4.07 7.14 30.42
CA LYS A 172 -2.77 6.95 31.06
C LYS A 172 -1.66 6.84 30.00
N PRO A 173 -1.13 7.97 29.51
CA PRO A 173 -0.13 7.97 28.45
C PRO A 173 1.12 7.18 28.82
N GLY A 174 1.50 6.20 27.99
CA GLY A 174 2.71 5.41 28.19
C GLY A 174 2.92 4.34 27.14
N LYS A 175 4.18 3.90 26.98
CA LYS A 175 4.58 2.91 25.95
C LYS A 175 3.86 1.55 26.05
N LYS A 176 3.31 1.21 27.21
CA LYS A 176 2.58 -0.05 27.45
C LYS A 176 1.07 0.06 27.19
N THR A 177 0.57 1.26 26.90
CA THR A 177 -0.86 1.55 26.73
C THR A 177 -1.23 1.80 25.27
N ILE A 178 -0.26 1.65 24.36
CA ILE A 178 -0.45 1.82 22.92
C ILE A 178 0.47 0.84 22.18
N LEU A 179 0.02 0.31 21.04
CA LEU A 179 0.85 -0.55 20.20
C LEU A 179 1.86 0.29 19.43
N VAL A 180 3.09 -0.19 19.31
CA VAL A 180 4.08 0.33 18.36
C VAL A 180 4.79 -0.86 17.73
N ASP A 181 4.34 -1.24 16.54
CA ASP A 181 4.96 -2.29 15.73
C ASP A 181 5.67 -1.65 14.53
N ARG A 182 6.98 -1.90 14.43
CA ARG A 182 7.83 -1.40 13.34
C ARG A 182 8.30 -2.49 12.40
N THR A 183 7.76 -3.71 12.53
CA THR A 183 8.08 -4.81 11.62
C THR A 183 7.55 -4.52 10.22
N ALA A 184 8.13 -5.16 9.20
CA ALA A 184 7.59 -5.06 7.84
C ALA A 184 6.19 -5.71 7.75
N GLU A 185 5.96 -6.76 8.54
CA GLU A 185 4.70 -7.50 8.67
C GLU A 185 3.52 -6.62 9.08
N ALA A 186 3.74 -5.64 9.97
CA ALA A 186 2.71 -4.68 10.36
C ALA A 186 2.16 -3.91 9.15
N CYS A 187 3.04 -3.44 8.27
CA CYS A 187 2.69 -2.78 7.01
C CYS A 187 2.06 -3.79 6.02
N GLY A 188 2.55 -5.03 6.05
CA GLY A 188 2.12 -6.15 5.24
C GLY A 188 0.67 -6.59 5.45
N LYS A 189 -0.02 -6.12 6.49
CA LYS A 189 -1.47 -6.31 6.63
C LYS A 189 -2.24 -5.79 5.40
N CYS A 190 -1.80 -4.65 4.85
CA CYS A 190 -2.45 -3.98 3.72
C CYS A 190 -1.55 -3.86 2.48
N HIS A 191 -0.23 -3.75 2.68
CA HIS A 191 0.75 -3.67 1.59
C HIS A 191 1.16 -5.05 1.06
N GLN A 192 0.15 -5.91 0.84
CA GLN A 192 0.29 -7.21 0.20
C GLN A 192 -0.81 -7.48 -0.82
N ARG A 193 -0.57 -8.46 -1.70
CA ARG A 193 -1.63 -9.12 -2.48
C ARG A 193 -1.43 -10.63 -2.50
N GLY A 194 -2.44 -11.36 -2.03
CA GLY A 194 -2.42 -12.83 -2.01
C GLY A 194 -1.59 -13.42 -0.88
N GLY A 195 -1.38 -12.67 0.20
CA GLY A 195 -0.50 -13.03 1.32
C GLY A 195 0.85 -12.33 1.25
N MET A 196 1.74 -12.62 2.20
CA MET A 196 3.08 -12.00 2.30
C MET A 196 4.18 -12.86 1.65
N ASP A 197 3.81 -13.81 0.79
CA ASP A 197 4.77 -14.69 0.14
C ASP A 197 5.66 -13.94 -0.87
N PRO A 198 6.91 -14.37 -1.10
CA PRO A 198 7.88 -13.70 -1.98
C PRO A 198 7.59 -13.94 -3.48
N LEU A 199 6.31 -13.89 -3.87
CA LEU A 199 5.83 -14.06 -5.24
C LEU A 199 4.90 -12.89 -5.58
N PRO A 200 5.43 -11.70 -5.93
CA PRO A 200 4.60 -10.53 -6.22
C PRO A 200 3.73 -10.76 -7.47
N PRO A 201 2.39 -10.77 -7.36
CA PRO A 201 1.53 -10.90 -8.54
C PRO A 201 1.74 -9.82 -9.61
N ALA A 202 1.72 -10.23 -10.88
CA ALA A 202 1.90 -9.34 -12.02
C ALA A 202 0.77 -9.49 -13.05
N SER A 203 0.53 -8.44 -13.83
CA SER A 203 -0.34 -8.45 -15.00
C SER A 203 -0.04 -7.28 -15.93
N ASP A 204 -0.34 -7.44 -17.22
CA ASP A 204 -0.16 -6.40 -18.24
C ASP A 204 1.26 -5.82 -18.30
N GLY A 205 2.28 -6.66 -18.05
CA GLY A 205 3.68 -6.22 -18.02
C GLY A 205 4.07 -5.42 -16.77
N PHE A 206 3.27 -5.39 -15.70
CA PHE A 206 3.64 -4.70 -14.47
C PHE A 206 3.36 -5.55 -13.24
N ILE A 207 4.12 -5.31 -12.18
CA ILE A 207 3.76 -5.77 -10.84
C ILE A 207 2.45 -5.08 -10.43
N LYS A 208 1.50 -5.81 -9.83
CA LYS A 208 0.24 -5.17 -9.41
C LYS A 208 0.51 -4.33 -8.16
N HIS A 209 -0.27 -3.26 -8.01
CA HIS A 209 -0.18 -2.41 -6.82
C HIS A 209 -0.53 -3.12 -5.50
N HIS A 210 0.08 -2.59 -4.42
CA HIS A 210 0.04 -3.05 -3.02
C HIS A 210 0.95 -4.24 -2.71
N GLU A 211 2.02 -4.48 -3.44
CA GLU A 211 2.87 -5.67 -3.26
C GLU A 211 4.24 -5.36 -2.67
N GLN A 212 4.41 -4.20 -2.04
CA GLN A 212 5.72 -3.75 -1.58
C GLN A 212 6.37 -4.75 -0.62
N ILE A 213 5.59 -5.43 0.22
CA ILE A 213 6.13 -6.47 1.10
C ILE A 213 6.52 -7.73 0.34
N ASN A 214 5.71 -8.19 -0.63
CA ASN A 214 6.02 -9.35 -1.45
C ASN A 214 7.32 -9.11 -2.23
N GLU A 215 7.45 -7.90 -2.81
CA GLU A 215 8.61 -7.44 -3.55
C GLU A 215 9.86 -7.38 -2.67
N LEU A 216 9.77 -6.74 -1.49
CA LEU A 216 10.87 -6.63 -0.56
C LEU A 216 11.34 -8.01 -0.08
N LYS A 217 10.40 -8.89 0.30
CA LYS A 217 10.67 -10.26 0.77
C LYS A 217 11.29 -11.15 -0.31
N ALA A 218 10.96 -10.93 -1.58
CA ALA A 218 11.59 -11.62 -2.70
C ALA A 218 13.03 -11.15 -2.95
N GLY A 219 13.33 -9.89 -2.61
CA GLY A 219 14.58 -9.20 -2.92
C GLY A 219 15.72 -9.40 -1.91
N VAL A 220 16.82 -8.71 -2.19
CA VAL A 220 18.05 -8.70 -1.37
C VAL A 220 17.88 -7.99 -0.03
N HIS A 221 16.87 -7.12 0.09
CA HIS A 221 16.56 -6.34 1.30
C HIS A 221 15.43 -6.95 2.14
N LYS A 222 15.13 -8.25 1.97
CA LYS A 222 14.03 -8.96 2.65
C LYS A 222 13.98 -8.85 4.17
N ASN A 223 15.11 -8.53 4.81
CA ASN A 223 15.23 -8.41 6.26
C ASN A 223 15.10 -6.96 6.76
N LEU A 224 14.99 -5.97 5.87
CA LEU A 224 14.80 -4.57 6.27
C LEU A 224 13.33 -4.32 6.63
N SER A 225 13.11 -3.45 7.63
CA SER A 225 11.79 -2.88 7.86
C SER A 225 11.49 -1.78 6.85
N CYS A 226 10.21 -1.56 6.55
CA CYS A 226 9.76 -0.40 5.78
C CYS A 226 10.19 0.92 6.43
N THR A 227 10.27 0.95 7.77
CA THR A 227 10.60 2.15 8.55
C THR A 227 12.07 2.56 8.51
N GLU A 228 12.95 1.70 7.98
CA GLU A 228 14.34 2.07 7.73
C GLU A 228 14.46 3.18 6.68
N CYS A 229 13.52 3.20 5.71
CA CYS A 229 13.50 4.18 4.62
C CYS A 229 12.30 5.14 4.72
N HIS A 230 11.14 4.67 5.19
CA HIS A 230 9.90 5.45 5.22
C HIS A 230 9.58 5.95 6.62
N ASN A 231 9.14 7.21 6.72
CA ASN A 231 8.42 7.67 7.90
C ASN A 231 6.96 7.17 7.80
N PRO A 232 6.46 6.34 8.74
CA PRO A 232 5.11 5.79 8.66
C PRO A 232 4.00 6.84 8.79
N HIS A 233 4.31 8.02 9.32
CA HIS A 233 3.37 9.13 9.41
C HIS A 233 3.38 10.03 8.18
N ASP A 234 4.41 9.97 7.31
CA ASP A 234 4.55 10.89 6.19
C ASP A 234 4.15 10.24 4.86
N ARG A 235 4.00 11.06 3.83
CA ARG A 235 3.79 10.64 2.45
C ARG A 235 4.95 9.73 2.02
N ALA A 236 4.64 8.57 1.47
CA ALA A 236 5.63 7.61 0.99
C ALA A 236 6.62 8.17 -0.06
N ILE A 237 6.28 9.26 -0.76
CA ILE A 237 7.18 9.94 -1.69
C ILE A 237 8.36 10.65 -1.00
N ASN A 238 8.24 10.95 0.29
CA ASN A 238 9.26 11.58 1.13
C ASN A 238 10.20 10.54 1.78
N ALA A 239 10.31 9.34 1.20
CA ALA A 239 11.25 8.34 1.66
C ALA A 239 12.68 8.90 1.74
N LYS A 240 13.44 8.46 2.76
CA LYS A 240 14.84 8.86 2.93
C LYS A 240 15.66 8.39 1.73
N ASN A 241 16.57 9.24 1.27
CA ASN A 241 17.58 8.88 0.28
C ASN A 241 18.85 8.37 0.98
N ASN A 242 18.75 7.22 1.64
CA ASN A 242 19.78 6.71 2.56
C ASN A 242 20.55 5.49 2.02
N CYS A 243 20.50 5.20 0.72
CA CYS A 243 21.21 4.06 0.15
C CYS A 243 22.72 4.09 0.46
N ALA A 244 23.31 5.29 0.47
CA ALA A 244 24.74 5.50 0.72
C ALA A 244 25.17 5.23 2.17
N GLU A 245 24.23 5.16 3.12
CA GLU A 245 24.54 4.82 4.52
C GLU A 245 25.03 3.36 4.64
N CYS A 246 24.52 2.46 3.79
CA CYS A 246 24.95 1.05 3.73
C CYS A 246 25.81 0.73 2.49
N HIS A 247 25.69 1.49 1.41
CA HIS A 247 26.40 1.27 0.13
C HIS A 247 27.37 2.42 -0.19
N SER A 248 28.18 2.80 0.78
CA SER A 248 29.07 3.98 0.69
C SER A 248 30.09 3.88 -0.45
N GLU A 249 30.68 2.70 -0.68
CA GLU A 249 31.62 2.46 -1.78
C GLU A 249 30.96 2.59 -3.15
N VAL A 250 29.76 2.01 -3.30
CA VAL A 250 28.96 2.12 -4.52
C VAL A 250 28.62 3.58 -4.78
N ALA A 251 28.17 4.31 -3.75
CA ALA A 251 27.85 5.74 -3.87
C ALA A 251 29.08 6.56 -4.29
N ALA A 252 30.23 6.34 -3.65
CA ALA A 252 31.49 7.01 -3.98
C ALA A 252 31.94 6.74 -5.42
N GLY A 253 31.82 5.49 -5.89
CA GLY A 253 32.07 5.14 -7.29
C GLY A 253 31.06 5.77 -8.25
N TYR A 254 29.78 5.76 -7.89
CA TYR A 254 28.68 6.26 -8.71
C TYR A 254 28.82 7.74 -9.02
N THR A 255 29.23 8.57 -8.05
CA THR A 255 29.45 10.02 -8.24
C THR A 255 30.44 10.35 -9.37
N LYS A 256 31.32 9.42 -9.74
CA LYS A 256 32.34 9.62 -10.77
C LYS A 256 31.83 9.36 -12.19
N ASN A 257 30.74 8.59 -12.34
CA ASN A 257 30.18 8.26 -13.65
C ASN A 257 29.20 9.33 -14.16
N ILE A 258 28.78 9.21 -15.42
CA ILE A 258 27.91 10.21 -16.08
C ILE A 258 26.56 10.40 -15.38
N HIS A 259 25.93 9.33 -14.89
CA HIS A 259 24.63 9.39 -14.23
C HIS A 259 24.74 10.02 -12.84
N GLY A 260 25.79 9.68 -12.09
CA GLY A 260 26.08 10.30 -10.80
C GLY A 260 26.37 11.79 -10.94
N LYS A 261 27.17 12.19 -11.94
CA LYS A 261 27.44 13.61 -12.23
C LYS A 261 26.19 14.39 -12.65
N GLN A 262 25.23 13.74 -13.29
CA GLN A 262 23.94 14.33 -13.64
C GLN A 262 22.95 14.40 -12.45
N GLY A 263 23.31 13.82 -11.30
CA GLY A 263 22.43 13.80 -10.13
C GLY A 263 21.31 12.77 -10.21
N THR A 264 21.40 11.79 -11.11
CA THR A 264 20.45 10.67 -11.16
C THR A 264 20.50 9.91 -9.83
N ARG A 265 19.34 9.65 -9.22
CA ARG A 265 19.27 8.97 -7.93
C ARG A 265 19.31 7.46 -8.10
N CYS A 266 19.80 6.74 -7.10
CA CYS A 266 19.85 5.26 -7.10
C CYS A 266 18.47 4.64 -7.41
N VAL A 267 17.42 5.21 -6.84
CA VAL A 267 16.03 4.75 -7.01
C VAL A 267 15.53 4.85 -8.45
N GLU A 268 16.16 5.64 -9.33
CA GLU A 268 15.73 5.74 -10.72
C GLU A 268 16.03 4.45 -11.51
N CYS A 269 17.11 3.74 -11.16
CA CYS A 269 17.46 2.45 -11.78
C CYS A 269 17.11 1.24 -10.91
N HIS A 270 17.27 1.36 -9.59
CA HIS A 270 17.06 0.25 -8.64
C HIS A 270 15.63 0.18 -8.10
N MET A 271 14.83 1.24 -8.23
CA MET A 271 13.40 1.22 -7.90
C MET A 271 12.59 1.89 -9.02
N PRO A 272 12.72 1.42 -10.28
CA PRO A 272 12.00 2.01 -11.39
C PRO A 272 10.49 1.84 -11.17
N LYS A 273 9.69 2.59 -11.92
CA LYS A 273 8.22 2.47 -11.86
C LYS A 273 7.76 1.20 -12.58
N ALA A 274 8.11 0.02 -12.07
CA ALA A 274 7.76 -1.28 -12.64
C ALA A 274 6.44 -1.85 -12.09
N SER A 275 5.73 -1.10 -11.25
CA SER A 275 4.44 -1.48 -10.67
C SER A 275 3.33 -0.54 -11.14
N LYS A 276 2.12 -1.08 -11.36
CA LYS A 276 0.95 -0.35 -11.88
C LYS A 276 -0.21 -0.34 -10.88
N SER A 277 -0.68 0.86 -10.53
CA SER A 277 -1.84 1.12 -9.67
C SER A 277 -3.02 1.70 -10.43
N ALA A 278 -2.84 2.83 -11.11
CA ALA A 278 -3.87 3.53 -11.87
C ALA A 278 -3.57 3.48 -13.37
N ILE A 279 -2.37 3.92 -13.78
CA ILE A 279 -2.00 4.05 -15.18
C ILE A 279 -0.63 3.46 -15.49
N SER A 280 -0.43 3.13 -16.76
CA SER A 280 0.89 3.00 -17.38
C SER A 280 1.13 4.24 -18.24
N VAL A 281 2.27 4.90 -18.04
CA VAL A 281 2.68 6.14 -18.73
C VAL A 281 3.40 5.82 -20.05
N ALA A 282 4.08 4.67 -20.11
CA ALA A 282 4.78 4.17 -21.30
C ALA A 282 5.01 2.66 -21.16
N SER A 283 5.51 1.99 -22.21
CA SER A 283 5.66 0.52 -22.29
C SER A 283 6.36 -0.14 -21.09
N TYR A 284 7.20 0.58 -20.35
CA TYR A 284 7.93 0.09 -19.16
C TYR A 284 7.85 1.05 -17.97
N ILE A 285 6.87 1.95 -17.96
CA ILE A 285 6.74 2.99 -16.93
C ILE A 285 5.32 2.95 -16.38
N GLY A 286 5.15 2.27 -15.25
CA GLY A 286 3.96 2.35 -14.41
C GLY A 286 3.93 3.63 -13.58
N ASP A 287 3.17 3.60 -12.49
CA ASP A 287 2.96 4.74 -11.61
C ASP A 287 3.41 4.49 -10.16
N VAL A 288 3.92 3.30 -9.85
CA VAL A 288 4.45 2.92 -8.53
C VAL A 288 5.86 2.35 -8.67
N ARG A 289 6.77 2.79 -7.79
CA ARG A 289 8.14 2.27 -7.72
C ARG A 289 8.14 0.87 -7.13
N THR A 290 8.85 -0.03 -7.80
CA THR A 290 9.10 -1.38 -7.30
C THR A 290 10.01 -1.36 -6.07
N HIS A 291 9.83 -2.34 -5.20
CA HIS A 291 10.72 -2.64 -4.07
C HIS A 291 11.62 -3.85 -4.36
N ILE A 292 11.81 -4.18 -5.65
CA ILE A 292 12.83 -5.08 -6.14
C ILE A 292 14.06 -4.27 -6.58
N PHE A 293 15.15 -4.41 -5.85
CA PHE A 293 16.34 -3.58 -6.00
C PHE A 293 17.38 -4.13 -6.98
N LYS A 294 17.39 -5.46 -7.18
CA LYS A 294 18.38 -6.12 -8.02
C LYS A 294 18.06 -5.85 -9.49
N ILE A 295 19.06 -5.44 -10.26
CA ILE A 295 18.96 -5.32 -11.72
C ILE A 295 19.61 -6.54 -12.36
N ASN A 296 18.88 -7.24 -13.23
CA ASN A 296 19.43 -8.28 -14.07
C ASN A 296 19.86 -7.67 -15.41
N THR A 297 21.16 -7.73 -15.69
CA THR A 297 21.78 -7.11 -16.87
C THR A 297 21.82 -8.02 -18.09
N ASP A 298 21.25 -9.23 -18.02
CA ASP A 298 21.07 -10.09 -19.19
C ASP A 298 19.99 -9.49 -20.11
N PRO A 299 20.31 -9.16 -21.37
CA PRO A 299 19.34 -8.62 -22.32
C PRO A 299 18.22 -9.60 -22.68
N LYS A 300 18.34 -10.88 -22.33
CA LYS A 300 17.30 -11.92 -22.54
C LYS A 300 16.50 -12.24 -21.29
N ALA A 301 16.85 -11.70 -20.13
CA ALA A 301 16.11 -11.99 -18.89
C ALA A 301 14.64 -11.55 -18.99
N ASP A 302 13.74 -12.32 -18.40
CA ASP A 302 12.35 -11.92 -18.23
C ASP A 302 12.12 -11.59 -16.76
N MET A 303 11.57 -10.41 -16.48
CA MET A 303 11.19 -9.98 -15.13
C MET A 303 10.02 -10.79 -14.58
N PHE A 304 9.18 -11.36 -15.44
CA PHE A 304 7.99 -12.08 -15.05
C PHE A 304 8.13 -13.59 -15.30
N LYS A 305 7.32 -14.36 -14.57
CA LYS A 305 7.10 -15.79 -14.80
C LYS A 305 5.61 -16.06 -14.73
N THR A 306 5.12 -16.95 -15.59
CA THR A 306 3.74 -17.43 -15.53
C THR A 306 3.74 -18.86 -15.05
N ILE A 307 2.89 -19.12 -14.06
CA ILE A 307 2.64 -20.44 -13.49
C ILE A 307 1.21 -20.84 -13.89
N GLU A 308 1.05 -22.07 -14.35
CA GLU A 308 -0.26 -22.64 -14.65
C GLU A 308 -0.56 -23.76 -13.66
N GLU A 309 -1.59 -23.57 -12.85
CA GLU A 309 -2.05 -24.53 -11.85
C GLU A 309 -3.56 -24.67 -11.97
N ASN A 310 -4.06 -25.91 -12.03
CA ASN A 310 -5.49 -26.23 -12.15
C ASN A 310 -6.19 -25.48 -13.31
N GLY A 311 -5.50 -25.33 -14.45
CA GLY A 311 -6.00 -24.60 -15.63
C GLY A 311 -6.03 -23.08 -15.49
N LYS A 312 -5.54 -22.52 -14.38
CA LYS A 312 -5.46 -21.08 -14.15
C LYS A 312 -4.03 -20.59 -14.32
N LYS A 313 -3.84 -19.64 -15.25
CA LYS A 313 -2.57 -18.94 -15.45
C LYS A 313 -2.46 -17.75 -14.51
N SER A 314 -1.38 -17.71 -13.74
CA SER A 314 -1.04 -16.60 -12.84
C SER A 314 0.39 -16.14 -13.12
N THR A 315 0.56 -14.84 -13.32
CA THR A 315 1.88 -14.23 -13.56
C THR A 315 2.40 -13.59 -12.28
N PHE A 316 3.70 -13.72 -12.05
CA PHE A 316 4.41 -13.19 -10.90
C PHE A 316 5.72 -12.53 -11.32
N ALA A 317 6.15 -11.51 -10.59
CA ALA A 317 7.47 -10.93 -10.73
C ALA A 317 8.54 -11.83 -10.12
N LYS A 318 9.71 -11.86 -10.74
CA LYS A 318 10.92 -12.43 -10.17
C LYS A 318 11.60 -11.41 -9.26
N ASN A 319 12.65 -11.81 -8.56
CA ASN A 319 13.38 -10.98 -7.61
C ASN A 319 14.42 -10.02 -8.23
N PHE A 320 14.21 -9.62 -9.48
CA PHE A 320 15.03 -8.62 -10.16
C PHE A 320 14.19 -7.80 -11.15
N VAL A 321 14.60 -6.56 -11.40
CA VAL A 321 14.14 -5.76 -12.54
C VAL A 321 15.03 -5.99 -13.75
N THR A 322 14.47 -5.89 -14.95
CA THR A 322 15.20 -6.02 -16.22
C THR A 322 15.58 -4.66 -16.80
N LEU A 323 16.46 -4.65 -17.79
CA LEU A 323 17.03 -3.44 -18.40
C LEU A 323 15.98 -2.51 -19.06
N ASP A 324 14.87 -3.06 -19.51
CA ASP A 324 13.72 -2.31 -20.03
C ASP A 324 13.11 -1.39 -18.97
N TYR A 325 12.90 -1.87 -17.74
CA TYR A 325 12.40 -1.03 -16.64
C TYR A 325 13.48 -0.11 -16.08
N ALA A 326 14.71 -0.60 -15.92
CA ALA A 326 15.79 0.14 -15.26
C ALA A 326 16.46 1.21 -16.13
N CYS A 327 16.48 1.02 -17.45
CA CYS A 327 17.25 1.87 -18.38
C CYS A 327 16.37 2.50 -19.46
N LEU A 328 15.49 1.71 -20.10
CA LEU A 328 14.75 2.16 -21.28
C LEU A 328 13.60 3.14 -20.96
N SER A 329 13.31 3.35 -19.67
CA SER A 329 12.41 4.43 -19.23
C SER A 329 12.92 5.83 -19.59
N CYS A 330 14.24 6.03 -19.62
CA CYS A 330 14.89 7.27 -20.06
C CYS A 330 15.54 7.12 -21.44
N HIS A 331 16.01 5.91 -21.77
CA HIS A 331 16.67 5.60 -23.05
C HIS A 331 15.72 4.93 -24.04
N ALA A 332 14.52 5.48 -24.23
CA ALA A 332 13.43 4.85 -24.98
C ALA A 332 13.75 4.54 -26.46
N SER A 333 14.76 5.21 -27.05
CA SER A 333 15.22 4.97 -28.41
C SER A 333 16.27 3.85 -28.54
N ARG A 334 16.52 3.10 -27.46
CA ARG A 334 17.56 2.06 -27.37
C ARG A 334 16.92 0.71 -27.06
N ASP A 335 17.68 -0.35 -27.28
CA ASP A 335 17.29 -1.72 -26.96
C ASP A 335 18.02 -2.27 -25.72
N ARG A 336 17.65 -3.48 -25.34
CA ARG A 336 18.23 -4.17 -24.17
C ARG A 336 19.69 -4.57 -24.39
N ASP A 337 20.11 -4.87 -25.62
CA ASP A 337 21.50 -5.22 -25.93
C ASP A 337 22.43 -4.01 -25.76
N TRP A 338 21.98 -2.82 -26.16
CA TRP A 338 22.66 -1.56 -25.90
C TRP A 338 22.80 -1.32 -24.40
N ALA A 339 21.72 -1.45 -23.64
CA ALA A 339 21.72 -1.26 -22.19
C ALA A 339 22.64 -2.28 -21.50
N ALA A 340 22.64 -3.54 -21.94
CA ALA A 340 23.49 -4.60 -21.38
C ALA A 340 24.99 -4.32 -21.59
N LYS A 341 25.38 -3.79 -22.75
CA LYS A 341 26.76 -3.35 -23.02
C LYS A 341 27.18 -2.24 -22.07
N GLY A 342 26.31 -1.26 -21.84
CA GLY A 342 26.56 -0.15 -20.90
C GLY A 342 26.59 -0.57 -19.44
N ALA A 343 25.81 -1.59 -19.06
CA ALA A 343 25.75 -2.08 -17.68
C ALA A 343 26.97 -2.92 -17.27
N LYS A 344 27.85 -3.30 -18.21
CA LYS A 344 29.09 -4.04 -17.91
C LYS A 344 29.97 -3.23 -16.96
N GLY A 345 30.07 -3.69 -15.71
CA GLY A 345 30.92 -3.10 -14.68
C GLY A 345 30.20 -2.26 -13.62
N PHE A 346 28.88 -2.07 -13.73
CA PHE A 346 28.10 -1.33 -12.72
C PHE A 346 27.83 -2.13 -11.44
N HIS A 347 27.85 -3.46 -11.51
CA HIS A 347 27.55 -4.37 -10.39
C HIS A 347 28.65 -5.46 -10.24
N LYS A 348 29.91 -5.04 -10.17
CA LYS A 348 31.04 -5.96 -9.94
C LYS A 348 31.10 -6.43 -8.50
#